data_AF-A0A127MDQ4-F1
#
_entry.id   AF-A0A127MDQ4-F1
#
_cell.length_a   1.000
_cell.length_b   1.000
_cell.length_c   1.000
_cell.angle_alpha   90.00
_cell.angle_beta   90.00
_cell.angle_gamma   90.00
#
_symmetry.space_group_name_H-M   'P 1'
#
loop_
_entity.id
_entity.type
_entity.pdbx_description
1 polymer ?
#
loop_
_entity_poly.entity_id
_entity_poly.type
_entity_poly.pdbx_seq_one_letter_code
_entity_poly.pdbx_strand_id
1 'polypeptide(L)'
;MRKITILSAITAATMAFSGAANATQSEMPDGAKTEAKAEVLQKAANGRAQTIMLNDKEYQVCGGDVTDGCINPREAGLNFGNRALDYWPGKPASEM
;
A
#
# COMPACT_ATOMS: atom_id res chain seq x y z
N MET A 1 56.92 -8.77 -24.76
CA MET A 1 56.58 -10.13 -25.24
C MET A 1 56.02 -10.87 -24.04
N ARG A 2 54.78 -11.37 -23.95
CA ARG A 2 53.90 -12.01 -24.93
C ARG A 2 52.44 -11.62 -24.69
N LYS A 3 51.68 -11.62 -25.79
CA LYS A 3 50.25 -11.37 -25.89
C LYS A 3 49.46 -12.54 -25.29
N ILE A 4 48.34 -12.25 -24.63
CA ILE A 4 47.22 -13.19 -24.48
C ILE A 4 45.99 -12.48 -25.02
N THR A 5 45.63 -12.89 -26.23
CA THR A 5 44.33 -12.68 -26.88
C THR A 5 43.40 -13.81 -26.42
N ILE A 6 42.06 -13.61 -26.51
CA ILE A 6 40.92 -14.59 -26.42
C ILE A 6 39.95 -14.13 -25.31
N LEU A 7 38.62 -14.01 -25.45
CA LEU A 7 37.67 -14.25 -26.53
C LEU A 7 36.40 -13.40 -26.26
N SER A 8 35.58 -13.33 -27.29
CA SER A 8 34.37 -12.58 -27.56
C SER A 8 33.15 -12.84 -26.66
N ALA A 9 32.19 -11.92 -26.80
CA ALA A 9 30.73 -12.05 -26.66
C ALA A 9 30.11 -11.88 -25.26
N ILE A 10 29.64 -10.65 -24.99
CA ILE A 10 28.47 -10.44 -24.13
C ILE A 10 27.41 -9.78 -25.00
N THR A 11 26.53 -10.61 -25.54
CA THR A 11 25.26 -10.20 -26.14
C THR A 11 24.29 -9.93 -24.99
N ALA A 12 23.93 -8.66 -24.77
CA ALA A 12 22.75 -8.30 -23.99
C ALA A 12 22.13 -7.05 -24.62
N ALA A 13 21.57 -7.23 -25.82
CA ALA A 13 20.71 -6.22 -26.41
C ALA A 13 19.42 -6.14 -25.58
N THR A 14 19.26 -4.99 -24.95
CA THR A 14 18.12 -4.48 -24.21
C THR A 14 16.78 -4.77 -24.88
N MET A 15 15.92 -5.56 -24.22
CA MET A 15 14.47 -5.49 -24.44
C MET A 15 13.85 -4.74 -23.26
N ALA A 16 13.80 -3.41 -23.40
CA ALA A 16 12.96 -2.56 -22.57
C ALA A 16 11.50 -2.78 -23.00
N PHE A 17 10.82 -3.77 -22.41
CA PHE A 17 9.37 -3.84 -22.45
C PHE A 17 8.82 -3.00 -21.30
N SER A 18 8.89 -1.68 -21.47
CA SER A 18 8.19 -0.72 -20.62
C SER A 18 6.70 -0.75 -20.98
N GLY A 19 6.02 -1.84 -20.60
CA GLY A 19 4.57 -1.91 -20.60
C GLY A 19 4.01 -1.08 -19.45
N ALA A 20 4.03 0.24 -19.59
CA ALA A 20 3.21 1.11 -18.75
C ALA A 20 1.76 0.91 -19.17
N ALA A 21 1.06 0.01 -18.48
CA ALA A 21 -0.39 -0.02 -18.50
C ALA A 21 -0.88 1.31 -17.87
N ASN A 22 -1.04 2.34 -18.71
CA ASN A 22 -1.78 3.54 -18.33
C ASN A 22 -3.26 3.14 -18.25
N ALA A 23 -3.71 2.76 -17.06
CA ALA A 23 -5.12 2.71 -16.74
C ALA A 23 -5.65 4.16 -16.77
N THR A 24 -6.18 4.56 -17.93
CA THR A 24 -6.99 5.77 -18.08
C THR A 24 -8.28 5.57 -17.29
N GLN A 25 -8.27 5.96 -16.02
CA GLN A 25 -9.46 6.06 -15.20
C GLN A 25 -10.18 7.37 -15.52
N SER A 26 -11.12 7.31 -16.47
CA SER A 26 -12.08 8.39 -16.69
C SER A 26 -13.04 8.48 -15.49
N GLU A 27 -13.33 9.72 -15.12
CA GLU A 27 -13.92 10.17 -13.86
C GLU A 27 -15.40 9.76 -13.70
N MET A 28 -15.79 9.38 -12.48
CA MET A 28 -17.19 9.34 -12.05
C MET A 28 -17.43 10.50 -11.07
N PRO A 29 -18.45 11.35 -11.27
CA PRO A 29 -18.91 12.31 -10.27
C PRO A 29 -19.73 11.59 -9.19
N ASP A 30 -19.64 12.09 -7.96
CA ASP A 30 -20.18 11.55 -6.69
C ASP A 30 -19.43 10.35 -6.10
N GLY A 31 -18.33 10.63 -5.40
CA GLY A 31 -17.56 9.66 -4.61
C GLY A 31 -16.05 9.74 -4.85
N ALA A 32 -15.49 10.94 -4.74
CA ALA A 32 -14.06 11.20 -4.90
C ALA A 32 -13.22 10.29 -3.98
N LYS A 33 -12.79 9.14 -4.50
CA LYS A 33 -11.69 8.36 -3.94
C LYS A 33 -10.41 9.07 -4.35
N THR A 34 -10.13 10.19 -3.71
CA THR A 34 -8.76 10.70 -3.67
C THR A 34 -7.90 9.55 -3.16
N GLU A 35 -6.93 9.08 -3.94
CA GLU A 35 -5.94 8.15 -3.44
C GLU A 35 -5.11 8.88 -2.39
N ALA A 36 -5.67 8.92 -1.18
CA ALA A 36 -5.10 9.56 -0.01
C ALA A 36 -3.91 8.70 0.43
N LYS A 37 -2.75 8.93 -0.19
CA LYS A 37 -1.49 8.30 0.21
C LYS A 37 -0.95 9.03 1.42
N ALA A 38 -1.24 8.50 2.60
CA ALA A 38 -0.71 9.05 3.82
C ALA A 38 0.78 8.76 3.97
N GLU A 39 1.52 9.73 4.54
CA GLU A 39 2.92 9.54 4.92
C GLU A 39 2.98 8.90 6.31
N VAL A 40 3.83 7.89 6.50
CA VAL A 40 3.98 7.21 7.78
C VAL A 40 4.99 7.94 8.66
N LEU A 41 4.50 8.61 9.71
CA LEU A 41 5.33 9.31 10.69
C LEU A 41 5.93 8.34 11.72
N GLN A 42 5.12 7.38 12.18
CA GLN A 42 5.54 6.42 13.20
C GLN A 42 5.00 5.02 12.89
N LYS A 43 5.81 4.00 13.20
CA LYS A 43 5.42 2.60 13.17
C LYS A 43 5.35 2.03 14.60
N ALA A 44 4.36 1.17 14.84
CA ALA A 44 4.25 0.42 16.08
C ALA A 44 5.26 -0.74 16.13
N ALA A 45 5.35 -1.41 17.29
CA ALA A 45 6.25 -2.57 17.50
C ALA A 45 6.02 -3.73 16.51
N ASN A 46 4.82 -3.82 15.93
CA ASN A 46 4.47 -4.82 14.91
C ASN A 46 4.89 -4.40 13.47
N GLY A 47 5.58 -3.27 13.31
CA GLY A 47 6.05 -2.74 12.03
C GLY A 47 4.96 -2.06 11.17
N ARG A 48 3.71 -1.97 11.65
CA ARG A 48 2.62 -1.27 10.95
C ARG A 48 2.63 0.22 11.29
N ALA A 49 2.08 1.03 10.39
CA ALA A 49 1.88 2.46 10.64
C ALA A 49 0.97 2.66 11.86
N GLN A 50 1.42 3.50 12.79
CA GLN A 50 0.69 3.88 14.00
C GLN A 50 0.15 5.30 13.88
N THR A 51 0.99 6.19 13.34
CA THR A 51 0.66 7.59 13.13
C THR A 51 1.03 7.97 11.71
N ILE A 52 0.14 8.70 11.06
CA ILE A 52 0.30 9.14 9.68
C ILE A 52 -0.01 10.62 9.51
N MET A 53 0.56 11.21 8.47
CA MET A 53 0.20 12.52 7.97
C MET A 53 -0.70 12.35 6.75
N LEU A 54 -1.90 12.93 6.79
CA LEU A 54 -2.83 12.94 5.66
C LEU A 54 -3.46 14.32 5.51
N ASN A 55 -3.33 14.93 4.34
CA ASN A 55 -3.82 16.28 4.06
C ASN A 55 -3.34 17.31 5.12
N ASP A 56 -2.04 17.27 5.43
CA ASP A 56 -1.37 18.12 6.43
C ASP A 56 -1.94 18.01 7.86
N LYS A 57 -2.65 16.91 8.16
CA LYS A 57 -3.17 16.59 9.49
C LYS A 57 -2.62 15.25 9.96
N GLU A 58 -2.27 15.22 11.24
CA GLU A 58 -1.82 14.00 11.91
C GLU A 58 -3.03 13.16 12.34
N TYR A 59 -3.00 11.87 12.03
CA TYR A 59 -4.01 10.91 12.45
C TYR A 59 -3.36 9.66 13.03
N GLN A 60 -3.99 9.08 14.04
CA GLN A 60 -3.69 7.72 14.49
C GLN A 60 -4.39 6.69 13.62
N VAL A 61 -3.68 5.63 13.26
CA VAL A 61 -4.20 4.52 12.47
C VAL A 61 -4.89 3.51 13.37
N CYS A 62 -6.10 3.09 13.00
CA CYS A 62 -6.85 2.10 13.77
C CYS A 62 -6.12 0.76 13.88
N GLY A 63 -6.12 0.17 15.08
CA GLY A 63 -5.54 -1.14 15.33
C GLY A 63 -5.51 -1.49 16.82
N GLY A 64 -5.39 -2.78 17.13
CA GLY A 64 -5.15 -3.30 18.49
C GLY A 64 -6.11 -2.73 19.54
N ASP A 65 -5.60 -1.76 20.30
CA ASP A 65 -6.23 -1.16 21.46
C ASP A 65 -7.03 0.12 21.13
N VAL A 66 -7.00 0.60 19.88
CA VAL A 66 -7.69 1.82 19.43
C VAL A 66 -8.67 1.48 18.31
N THR A 67 -9.95 1.56 18.64
CA THR A 67 -11.07 1.28 17.73
C THR A 67 -11.84 2.52 17.30
N ASP A 68 -11.78 3.58 18.11
CA ASP A 68 -12.54 4.82 17.90
C ASP A 68 -11.59 6.02 17.76
N GLY A 69 -11.99 7.05 17.01
CA GLY A 69 -11.20 8.28 16.84
C GLY A 69 -9.92 8.12 16.01
N CYS A 70 -9.79 7.01 15.28
CA CYS A 70 -8.65 6.69 14.42
C CYS A 70 -9.09 6.62 12.95
N ILE A 71 -8.13 6.71 12.03
CA ILE A 71 -8.36 6.53 10.60
C ILE A 71 -8.20 5.06 10.21
N ASN A 72 -9.11 4.57 9.37
CA ASN A 72 -8.99 3.22 8.84
C ASN A 72 -7.74 3.12 7.96
N PRO A 73 -6.92 2.06 8.10
CA PRO A 73 -5.71 1.91 7.29
C PRO A 73 -5.96 2.00 5.78
N ARG A 74 -7.14 1.55 5.32
CA ARG A 74 -7.51 1.62 3.90
C ARG A 74 -7.90 3.01 3.41
N GLU A 75 -8.55 3.80 4.25
CA GLU A 75 -8.84 5.21 3.96
C GLU A 75 -7.55 6.03 3.91
N ALA A 76 -6.54 5.63 4.67
CA ALA A 76 -5.19 6.18 4.65
C ALA A 76 -4.31 5.69 3.49
N GLY A 77 -4.84 4.87 2.57
CA GLY A 77 -4.07 4.32 1.44
C GLY A 77 -3.03 3.26 1.83
N LEU A 78 -3.13 2.68 3.03
CA LEU A 78 -2.22 1.64 3.50
C LEU A 78 -2.66 0.24 3.01
N ASN A 79 -1.69 -0.67 2.92
CA ASN A 79 -1.88 -2.02 2.37
C ASN A 79 -2.32 -3.07 3.41
N PHE A 80 -2.98 -2.66 4.49
CA PHE A 80 -3.50 -3.56 5.54
C PHE A 80 -4.89 -3.14 6.02
N GLY A 81 -5.51 -3.90 6.92
CA GLY A 81 -6.87 -3.64 7.40
C GLY A 81 -7.98 -4.24 6.52
N ASN A 82 -7.64 -5.25 5.69
CA ASN A 82 -8.57 -5.94 4.78
C ASN A 82 -9.43 -7.02 5.45
N ARG A 83 -10.11 -6.70 6.54
CA ARG A 83 -11.17 -7.59 6.99
C ARG A 83 -12.45 -7.22 6.25
N ALA A 84 -13.06 -8.23 5.63
CA ALA A 84 -14.33 -8.08 4.95
C ALA A 84 -15.41 -7.67 5.98
N LEU A 85 -16.42 -6.90 5.56
CA LEU A 85 -17.47 -6.41 6.46
C LEU A 85 -18.32 -7.55 7.05
N ASP A 86 -18.40 -8.68 6.35
CA ASP A 86 -19.07 -9.90 6.79
C ASP A 86 -18.20 -10.79 7.69
N TYR A 87 -16.94 -10.41 7.90
CA TYR A 87 -16.06 -11.13 8.81
C TYR A 87 -16.34 -10.72 10.26
N TRP A 88 -16.91 -11.65 11.03
CA TRP A 88 -16.98 -11.56 12.48
C TRP A 88 -16.06 -12.61 13.12
N PRO A 89 -15.13 -12.24 14.02
CA PRO A 89 -14.34 -13.23 14.73
C PRO A 89 -15.25 -14.02 15.69
N GLY A 90 -15.37 -15.33 15.48
CA GLY A 90 -16.20 -16.22 16.31
C GLY A 90 -17.57 -16.52 15.68
N LYS A 91 -18.60 -16.72 16.52
CA LYS A 91 -19.99 -16.87 16.07
C LYS A 91 -20.61 -15.48 15.87
N PRO A 92 -21.39 -15.26 14.80
CA PRO A 92 -22.12 -14.00 14.63
C PRO A 92 -23.07 -13.79 15.81
N ALA A 93 -23.34 -12.53 16.16
CA ALA A 93 -24.22 -12.19 17.29
C ALA A 93 -25.64 -12.78 17.14
N SER A 94 -26.07 -13.11 15.92
CA SER A 94 -27.35 -13.78 15.64
C SER A 94 -27.39 -15.26 16.04
N GLU A 95 -26.26 -15.87 16.41
CA GLU A 95 -26.15 -17.27 16.87
C GLU A 95 -25.99 -17.40 18.39
N MET A 96 -26.17 -16.31 19.15
CA MET A 96 -26.22 -16.32 20.62
C MET A 96 -27.65 -16.46 21.15
#